data_AF-A0A352S619-F1
#
_entry.id   AF-A0A352S619-F1
#
_cell.length_a   1.000
_cell.length_b   1.000
_cell.length_c   1.000
_cell.angle_alpha   90.00
_cell.angle_beta   90.00
_cell.angle_gamma   90.00
#
_symmetry.space_group_name_H-M   'P 1'
#
loop_
_entity.id
_entity.type
_entity.pdbx_description
1 polymer ?
#
loop_
_entity_poly.entity_id
_entity_poly.type
_entity_poly.pdbx_seq_one_letter_code
_entity_poly.pdbx_strand_id
1 'polypeptide(L)'
;AARYLRTWSRGAVDVTLVEPDEAFVSCPLSNLVVAGYRQMADITLPYDTLVSRHGVRHVRDTVTAIDPAARTVRLASGGTLPYDRLILSPGVEMQ
;
A
#
# COMPACT_ATOMS: atom_id res chain seq x y z
N ALA A 1 -2.54 -6.83 -3.17
CA ALA A 1 -3.68 -6.54 -4.08
C ALA A 1 -3.29 -5.69 -5.29
N ALA A 2 -2.72 -4.48 -5.08
CA ALA A 2 -2.49 -3.48 -6.14
C ALA A 2 -1.82 -4.00 -7.43
N ARG A 3 -0.69 -4.73 -7.30
CA ARG A 3 0.01 -5.34 -8.44
C ARG A 3 -0.90 -6.20 -9.32
N TYR A 4 -1.64 -7.11 -8.71
CA TYR A 4 -2.47 -8.07 -9.46
C TYR A 4 -3.69 -7.39 -10.09
N LEU A 5 -4.28 -6.39 -9.45
CA LEU A 5 -5.35 -5.60 -10.06
C LEU A 5 -4.88 -4.91 -11.34
N ARG A 6 -3.72 -4.25 -11.34
CA ARG A 6 -3.16 -3.65 -12.56
C ARG A 6 -2.83 -4.70 -13.62
N THR A 7 -2.15 -5.77 -13.24
CA THR A 7 -1.74 -6.82 -14.18
C THR A 7 -2.93 -7.54 -14.81
N TRP A 8 -3.91 -7.98 -14.02
CA TRP A 8 -5.05 -8.75 -14.52
C TRP A 8 -6.09 -7.92 -15.24
N SER A 9 -6.26 -6.64 -14.85
CA SER A 9 -7.04 -5.69 -15.66
C SER A 9 -6.34 -5.30 -16.95
N ARG A 10 -5.08 -5.73 -17.18
CA ARG A 10 -4.24 -5.29 -18.31
C ARG A 10 -4.17 -3.77 -18.41
N GLY A 11 -4.12 -3.09 -17.27
CA GLY A 11 -4.09 -1.63 -17.18
C GLY A 11 -5.46 -0.94 -17.34
N ALA A 12 -6.56 -1.67 -17.52
CA ALA A 12 -7.90 -1.08 -17.69
C ALA A 12 -8.46 -0.46 -16.41
N VAL A 13 -7.89 -0.75 -15.25
CA VAL A 13 -8.29 -0.16 -13.96
C VAL A 13 -7.14 0.66 -13.40
N ASP A 14 -7.40 1.91 -13.07
CA ASP A 14 -6.45 2.74 -12.33
C ASP A 14 -6.41 2.31 -10.86
N VAL A 15 -5.20 2.14 -10.35
CA VAL A 15 -4.97 1.66 -8.98
C VAL A 15 -4.13 2.68 -8.25
N THR A 16 -4.69 3.20 -7.15
CA THR A 16 -3.98 4.03 -6.18
C THR A 16 -3.74 3.21 -4.91
N LEU A 17 -2.49 3.11 -4.46
CA LEU A 17 -2.11 2.61 -3.15
C LEU A 17 -1.84 3.81 -2.25
N VAL A 18 -2.59 3.92 -1.14
CA VAL A 18 -2.32 4.91 -0.09
C VAL A 18 -1.60 4.18 1.03
N GLU A 19 -0.34 4.53 1.25
CA GLU A 19 0.57 3.86 2.18
C GLU A 19 1.67 4.86 2.59
N PRO A 20 1.80 5.23 3.88
CA PRO A 20 2.77 6.25 4.31
C PRO A 20 4.23 5.85 4.04
N ASP A 21 4.57 4.57 4.16
CA ASP A 21 5.95 4.11 4.06
C ASP A 21 6.42 4.01 2.60
N GLU A 22 7.73 4.21 2.38
CA GLU A 22 8.35 4.08 1.05
C GLU A 22 8.63 2.64 0.63
N ALA A 23 8.62 1.73 1.59
CA ALA A 23 8.92 0.33 1.37
C ALA A 23 8.05 -0.56 2.24
N PHE A 24 7.71 -1.72 1.70
CA PHE A 24 7.06 -2.79 2.42
C PHE A 24 8.10 -3.59 3.21
N VAL A 25 7.87 -3.77 4.51
CA VAL A 25 8.67 -4.69 5.35
C VAL A 25 7.90 -5.98 5.56
N SER A 26 8.49 -7.11 5.20
CA SER A 26 7.85 -8.41 5.32
C SER A 26 7.90 -8.95 6.75
N CYS A 27 6.88 -8.63 7.56
CA CYS A 27 6.76 -9.11 8.94
C CYS A 27 6.92 -10.64 9.13
N PRO A 28 6.38 -11.52 8.27
CA PRO A 28 6.59 -12.97 8.44
C PRO A 28 8.06 -13.42 8.39
N LEU A 29 8.94 -12.62 7.78
CA LEU A 29 10.37 -12.90 7.67
C LEU A 29 11.21 -12.27 8.79
N SER A 30 10.59 -11.48 9.69
CA SER A 30 11.32 -10.76 10.75
C SER A 30 12.06 -11.69 11.71
N ASN A 31 11.55 -12.89 11.96
CA ASN A 31 12.21 -13.91 12.78
C ASN A 31 13.60 -14.28 12.24
N LEU A 32 13.80 -14.25 10.92
CA LEU A 32 15.11 -14.50 10.30
C LEU A 32 16.09 -13.36 10.56
N VAL A 33 15.60 -12.12 10.68
CA VAL A 33 16.42 -10.96 11.04
C VAL A 33 16.81 -11.04 12.52
N VAL A 34 15.85 -11.30 13.41
CA VAL A 34 16.10 -11.44 14.85
C VAL A 34 17.09 -12.58 15.14
N ALA A 35 16.98 -13.70 14.42
CA ALA A 35 17.90 -14.82 14.53
C ALA A 35 19.27 -14.61 13.83
N GLY A 36 19.49 -13.47 13.15
CA GLY A 36 20.75 -13.13 12.50
C GLY A 36 21.00 -13.80 11.13
N TYR A 37 20.00 -14.47 10.55
CA TYR A 37 20.11 -15.11 9.23
C TYR A 37 19.84 -14.17 8.05
N ARG A 38 19.22 -13.02 8.31
CA ARG A 38 18.90 -11.97 7.32
C ARG A 38 19.16 -10.59 7.91
N GLN A 39 19.34 -9.61 7.04
CA GLN A 39 19.37 -8.20 7.40
C GLN A 39 18.00 -7.56 7.12
N MET A 40 17.73 -6.39 7.71
CA MET A 40 16.50 -5.64 7.44
C MET A 40 16.30 -5.34 5.94
N ALA A 41 17.39 -5.06 5.23
CA ALA A 41 17.36 -4.81 3.78
C ALA A 41 16.85 -6.04 2.98
N ASP A 42 17.12 -7.27 3.45
CA ASP A 42 16.70 -8.50 2.76
C ASP A 42 15.18 -8.71 2.80
N ILE A 43 14.49 -8.08 3.76
CA ILE A 43 13.04 -8.22 3.96
C ILE A 43 12.27 -6.94 3.64
N THR A 44 12.95 -5.92 3.11
CA THR A 44 12.38 -4.60 2.78
C THR A 44 12.32 -4.45 1.26
N LEU A 45 11.12 -4.18 0.74
CA LEU A 45 10.86 -4.07 -0.69
C LEU A 45 10.33 -2.67 -1.01
N PRO A 46 11.08 -1.84 -1.77
CA PRO A 46 10.62 -0.50 -2.12
C PRO A 46 9.39 -0.55 -3.03
N TYR A 47 8.46 0.38 -2.84
CA TYR A 47 7.25 0.46 -3.66
C TYR A 47 7.51 0.99 -5.08
N ASP A 48 8.70 1.52 -5.37
CA ASP A 48 9.11 2.05 -6.69
C ASP A 48 8.88 1.06 -7.84
N THR A 49 9.04 -0.24 -7.59
CA THR A 49 8.78 -1.26 -8.61
C THR A 49 7.28 -1.37 -8.94
N LEU A 50 6.38 -1.15 -7.96
CA LEU A 50 4.94 -1.07 -8.24
C LEU A 50 4.60 0.12 -9.13
N VAL A 51 5.25 1.25 -8.90
CA VAL A 51 5.03 2.47 -9.68
C VAL A 51 5.58 2.30 -11.10
N SER A 52 6.89 2.06 -11.22
CA SER A 52 7.60 2.03 -12.51
C SER A 52 7.18 0.87 -13.41
N ARG A 53 6.97 -0.32 -12.85
CA ARG A 53 6.70 -1.53 -13.66
C ARG A 53 5.21 -1.84 -13.81
N HIS A 54 4.40 -1.51 -12.81
CA HIS A 54 2.99 -1.88 -12.78
C HIS A 54 2.03 -0.69 -12.90
N GLY A 55 2.56 0.54 -12.97
CA GLY A 55 1.75 1.75 -13.13
C GLY A 55 0.77 1.96 -11.99
N VAL A 56 1.09 1.50 -10.77
CA VAL A 56 0.32 1.80 -9.56
C VAL A 56 0.69 3.20 -9.11
N ARG A 57 -0.30 4.05 -8.80
CA ARG A 57 -0.04 5.33 -8.16
C ARG A 57 0.17 5.11 -6.66
N HIS A 58 1.34 5.42 -6.14
CA HIS A 58 1.60 5.39 -4.71
C HIS A 58 1.42 6.81 -4.13
N VAL A 59 0.50 6.94 -3.19
CA VAL A 59 0.27 8.16 -2.40
C VAL A 59 0.85 7.90 -1.01
N ARG A 60 1.95 8.60 -0.70
CA ARG A 60 2.63 8.52 0.59
C ARG A 60 1.88 9.33 1.64
N ASP A 61 0.82 8.73 2.18
CA ASP A 61 -0.07 9.37 3.14
C ASP A 61 -0.84 8.30 3.93
N THR A 62 -1.51 8.73 4.99
CA THR A 62 -2.35 7.90 5.84
C THR A 62 -3.82 8.26 5.61
N VAL A 63 -4.66 7.26 5.39
CA VAL A 63 -6.12 7.47 5.39
C VAL A 63 -6.61 7.63 6.82
N THR A 64 -7.31 8.73 7.12
CA THR A 64 -7.84 9.03 8.46
C THR A 64 -9.36 8.83 8.57
N ALA A 65 -10.07 8.83 7.45
CA ALA A 65 -11.50 8.53 7.41
C ALA A 65 -11.92 8.02 6.03
N ILE A 66 -13.02 7.27 6.02
CA ILE A 66 -13.67 6.77 4.81
C ILE A 66 -15.12 7.23 4.86
N ASP A 67 -15.62 7.81 3.77
CA ASP A 67 -17.03 8.09 3.55
C ASP A 67 -17.57 7.13 2.48
N PRO A 68 -18.27 6.05 2.87
CA PRO A 68 -18.81 5.08 1.92
C PRO A 68 -19.96 5.62 1.07
N ALA A 69 -20.71 6.61 1.58
CA ALA A 69 -21.84 7.20 0.87
C ALA A 69 -21.36 8.11 -0.26
N ALA A 70 -20.37 8.95 0.02
CA ALA A 70 -19.71 9.80 -0.98
C ALA A 70 -18.66 9.03 -1.81
N ARG A 71 -18.28 7.82 -1.40
CA ARG A 71 -17.18 7.02 -1.96
C ARG A 71 -15.85 7.77 -2.01
N THR A 72 -15.47 8.33 -0.87
CA THR A 72 -14.21 9.06 -0.73
C THR A 72 -13.41 8.60 0.49
N VAL A 73 -12.11 8.85 0.48
CA VAL A 73 -11.23 8.72 1.64
C VAL A 73 -10.57 10.05 1.95
N ARG A 74 -10.45 10.38 3.24
CA ARG A 74 -9.74 11.57 3.72
C ARG A 74 -8.33 11.19 4.12
N LEU A 75 -7.36 11.94 3.64
CA LEU A 75 -5.94 11.78 3.92
C LEU A 75 -5.53 12.62 5.14
N ALA A 76 -4.47 12.22 5.84
CA ALA A 76 -3.93 12.95 6.98
C ALA A 76 -3.37 14.32 6.55
N SER A 77 -2.85 14.44 5.32
CA SER A 77 -2.46 15.72 4.72
C SER A 77 -3.61 16.70 4.47
N GLY A 78 -4.87 16.29 4.68
CA GLY A 78 -6.07 17.08 4.44
C GLY A 78 -6.70 16.88 3.06
N GLY A 79 -6.05 16.13 2.16
CA GLY A 79 -6.60 15.77 0.86
C GLY A 79 -7.78 14.80 0.94
N THR A 80 -8.57 14.73 -0.13
CA THR A 80 -9.64 13.73 -0.30
C THR A 80 -9.46 13.02 -1.64
N LEU A 81 -9.58 11.69 -1.65
CA LEU A 81 -9.49 10.88 -2.86
C LEU A 81 -10.83 10.17 -3.11
N PRO A 82 -11.45 10.32 -4.29
CA PRO A 82 -12.60 9.53 -4.68
C PRO A 82 -12.20 8.10 -5.08
N TYR A 83 -13.13 7.16 -4.98
CA TYR A 83 -12.92 5.79 -5.45
C TYR A 83 -14.20 5.17 -6.04
N ASP A 84 -14.02 4.24 -6.99
CA ASP A 84 -15.11 3.36 -7.45
C ASP A 84 -15.22 2.09 -6.61
N ARG A 85 -14.06 1.58 -6.16
CA ARG A 85 -13.92 0.40 -5.29
C ARG A 85 -12.80 0.65 -4.30
N LEU A 86 -12.99 0.20 -3.06
CA LEU A 86 -12.02 0.35 -1.98
C LEU A 86 -11.63 -1.03 -1.45
N ILE A 87 -10.33 -1.30 -1.36
CA ILE A 87 -9.78 -2.48 -0.69
C ILE A 87 -9.09 -1.99 0.59
N LEU A 88 -9.58 -2.46 1.73
CA LEU A 88 -8.97 -2.17 3.03
C LEU A 88 -7.94 -3.27 3.35
N SER A 89 -6.71 -2.86 3.60
CA SER A 89 -5.63 -3.76 4.03
C SER A 89 -4.65 -3.06 5.00
N PRO A 90 -5.11 -2.32 6.03
CA PRO A 90 -4.23 -1.58 6.95
C PRO A 90 -3.45 -2.46 7.94
N GLY A 91 -3.63 -3.79 7.90
CA GLY A 91 -3.05 -4.69 8.89
C GLY A 91 -3.75 -4.58 10.25
N VAL A 92 -2.96 -4.69 11.32
CA VAL A 92 -3.42 -4.61 12.71
C VAL A 92 -2.63 -3.52 13.44
N GLU A 93 -3.29 -2.84 14.37
CA GLU A 93 -2.65 -1.93 15.31
C GLU A 93 -2.37 -2.67 16.63
N MET A 94 -1.19 -2.46 17.22
CA MET A 94 -0.89 -2.97 18.56
C MET A 94 -1.27 -1.89 19.59
N GLN A 95 -2.13 -2.26 20.54
CA GLN A 95 -2.53 -1.40 21.66
C GLN A 95 -1.59 -1.54 22.85
#